data_AF-A0A8H7NVU5-F1
#
_entry.id   AF-A0A8H7NVU5-F1
#
_cell.length_a   1.000
_cell.length_b   1.000
_cell.length_c   1.000
_cell.angle_alpha   90.00
_cell.angle_beta   90.00
_cell.angle_gamma   90.00
#
_symmetry.space_group_name_H-M   'P 1'
#
loop_
_entity.id
_entity.type
_entity.pdbx_description
1 polymer ?
#
loop_
_entity_poly.entity_id
_entity_poly.type
_entity_poly.pdbx_seq_one_letter_code
_entity_poly.pdbx_strand_id
1 'polypeptide(L)'
;MFIVMSRLIWGFDFYAASDPQTGKVKLPDVNDVDTFTDGLVTAPKIYPVGFKPRSEKHAEMIKASYRDVQNDWQSMGLAGDER
;
A
#
# COMPACT_ATOMS: atom_id res chain seq x y z
N MET A 1 -2.28 12.13 8.91
CA MET A 1 -1.41 11.52 7.88
C MET A 1 -0.20 10.81 8.48
N PHE A 2 0.60 11.47 9.32
CA PHE A 2 1.82 10.90 9.92
C PHE A 2 1.67 9.46 10.43
N ILE A 3 0.73 9.20 11.35
CA ILE A 3 0.55 7.87 11.97
C ILE A 3 0.28 6.76 10.93
N VAL A 4 -0.54 7.05 9.91
CA VAL A 4 -0.87 6.08 8.86
C VAL A 4 0.39 5.77 8.03
N MET A 5 1.11 6.81 7.62
CA MET A 5 2.39 6.65 6.92
C MET A 5 3.41 5.88 7.76
N SER A 6 3.56 6.20 9.05
CA SER A 6 4.48 5.53 9.96
C SER A 6 4.18 4.03 10.08
N ARG A 7 2.90 3.64 10.16
CA ARG A 7 2.49 2.23 10.22
C ARG A 7 2.77 1.50 8.91
N LEU A 8 2.51 2.15 7.78
CA LEU A 8 2.78 1.60 6.45
C LEU A 8 4.27 1.36 6.24
N ILE A 9 5.12 2.36 6.48
CA ILE A 9 6.58 2.21 6.36
C ILE A 9 7.15 1.29 7.43
N TRP A 10 6.51 1.13 8.60
CA TRP A 10 6.95 0.16 9.59
C TRP A 10 6.70 -1.29 9.14
N GLY A 11 5.59 -1.56 8.44
CA GLY A 11 5.20 -2.91 8.05
C GLY A 11 5.73 -3.38 6.69
N PHE A 12 5.91 -2.45 5.74
CA PHE A 12 6.17 -2.78 4.34
C PHE A 12 7.38 -2.05 3.76
N ASP A 13 8.07 -2.76 2.87
CA ASP A 13 8.97 -2.17 1.89
C ASP A 13 8.18 -1.90 0.61
N PHE A 14 8.30 -0.67 0.13
CA PHE A 14 7.71 -0.21 -1.12
C PHE A 14 8.79 -0.26 -2.19
N TYR A 15 8.46 -0.82 -3.35
CA TYR A 15 9.36 -0.83 -4.48
C TYR A 15 8.60 -0.49 -5.75
N ALA A 16 9.24 0.27 -6.63
CA ALA A 16 8.64 0.58 -7.91
C ALA A 16 8.66 -0.66 -8.82
N ALA A 17 7.61 -0.80 -9.63
CA ALA A 17 7.51 -1.93 -10.55
C ALA A 17 8.60 -1.85 -11.63
N SER A 18 9.16 -3.00 -11.98
CA SER A 18 10.05 -3.13 -13.13
C SER A 18 9.23 -3.20 -14.41
N ASP A 19 9.71 -2.53 -15.46
CA ASP A 19 9.21 -2.67 -16.81
C ASP A 19 9.45 -4.12 -17.30
N PRO A 20 8.42 -4.85 -17.76
CA PRO A 20 8.58 -6.26 -18.14
C PRO A 20 9.50 -6.49 -19.35
N GLN A 21 9.64 -5.50 -20.23
CA GLN A 21 10.44 -5.62 -21.45
C GLN A 21 11.90 -5.24 -21.20
N THR A 22 12.14 -4.23 -20.36
CA THR A 22 13.50 -3.69 -20.14
C THR A 22 14.12 -4.10 -18.81
N GLY A 23 13.33 -4.64 -17.88
CA GLY A 23 13.74 -4.99 -16.52
C GLY A 23 14.07 -3.80 -15.62
N LYS A 24 14.00 -2.57 -16.14
CA LYS A 24 14.35 -1.36 -15.41
C LYS A 24 13.20 -0.93 -14.50
N VAL A 25 13.54 -0.40 -13.34
CA VAL A 25 12.58 0.24 -12.45
C VAL A 25 12.01 1.45 -13.17
N LYS A 26 10.69 1.50 -13.32
CA LYS A 26 10.01 2.71 -13.79
C LYS A 26 9.77 3.59 -12.57
N LEU A 27 9.86 4.91 -12.67
CA LEU A 27 9.47 5.82 -11.59
C LEU A 27 8.63 6.94 -12.20
N PRO A 28 7.63 7.48 -11.47
CA PRO A 28 6.96 8.68 -11.92
C PRO A 28 7.95 9.84 -11.93
N ASP A 29 7.99 10.61 -13.02
CA ASP A 29 8.83 11.81 -13.11
C ASP A 29 8.06 13.00 -12.53
N VAL A 30 8.58 13.56 -11.44
CA VAL A 30 7.97 14.70 -10.74
C VAL A 30 8.01 16.00 -11.53
N ASN A 31 8.87 16.10 -12.55
CA ASN A 31 8.97 17.28 -13.42
C ASN A 31 8.11 17.14 -14.69
N ASP A 32 7.57 15.96 -14.95
CA ASP A 32 6.67 15.70 -16.08
C ASP A 32 5.23 16.05 -15.68
N VAL A 33 4.63 16.99 -16.39
CA VAL A 33 3.23 17.41 -16.17
C VAL A 33 2.28 16.25 -16.40
N ASP A 34 2.62 15.33 -17.31
CA ASP A 34 1.80 14.16 -17.60
C ASP A 34 1.79 13.13 -16.46
N THR A 35 2.66 13.26 -15.44
CA THR A 35 2.62 12.43 -14.23
C THR A 35 1.39 12.73 -13.36
N PHE A 36 0.80 13.91 -13.46
CA PHE A 36 -0.25 14.36 -12.54
C PHE A 36 -1.61 14.54 -13.23
N THR A 37 -2.68 14.48 -12.45
CA THR A 37 -4.04 14.76 -12.91
C THR A 37 -4.28 16.25 -13.05
N ASP A 38 -5.03 16.64 -14.08
CA ASP A 38 -5.49 18.02 -14.25
C ASP A 38 -6.60 18.40 -13.25
N GLY A 39 -6.78 19.71 -13.03
CA GLY A 39 -7.91 20.26 -12.27
C GLY A 39 -7.51 21.10 -11.05
N LEU A 40 -8.50 21.45 -10.21
CA LEU A 40 -8.31 22.27 -9.01
C LEU A 40 -7.45 21.57 -7.94
N VAL A 41 -7.52 20.23 -7.88
CA VAL A 41 -6.69 19.39 -7.02
C VAL A 41 -5.89 18.45 -7.91
N THR A 42 -4.57 18.61 -7.89
CA THR A 42 -3.62 17.81 -8.65
C THR A 42 -3.11 16.67 -7.78
N ALA A 43 -3.17 15.44 -8.29
CA ALA A 43 -2.60 14.26 -7.66
C ALA A 43 -1.77 13.46 -8.68
N PRO A 44 -0.77 12.67 -8.25
CA PRO A 44 -0.10 11.74 -9.16
C PRO A 44 -1.11 10.79 -9.80
N LYS A 45 -0.98 10.53 -11.11
CA LYS A 45 -1.71 9.46 -11.80
C LYS A 45 -1.31 8.12 -11.20
N ILE A 46 -2.19 7.12 -11.36
CA ILE A 46 -1.96 5.76 -10.85
C ILE A 46 -0.66 5.23 -11.42
N TYR A 47 0.22 4.77 -10.53
CA TYR A 47 1.54 4.26 -10.86
C TYR A 47 1.74 2.87 -10.20
N PRO A 48 2.26 1.85 -10.92
CA PRO A 48 2.41 0.51 -10.38
C PRO A 48 3.49 0.44 -9.30
N VAL A 49 3.10 0.06 -8.09
CA VAL A 49 4.00 -0.11 -6.95
C VAL A 49 3.81 -1.49 -6.33
N GLY A 50 4.92 -2.10 -5.94
CA GLY A 50 4.94 -3.34 -5.19
C GLY A 50 5.08 -3.10 -3.69
N PHE A 51 4.48 -3.99 -2.91
CA PHE A 51 4.52 -3.99 -1.46
C PHE A 51 5.03 -5.34 -1.00
N LYS A 52 6.05 -5.34 -0.15
CA LYS A 52 6.54 -6.56 0.49
C LYS A 52 6.58 -6.36 2.00
N PRO A 53 6.12 -7.31 2.82
CA PRO A 53 6.35 -7.22 4.26
C PRO A 53 7.84 -7.12 4.56
N ARG A 54 8.23 -6.22 5.47
CA ARG A 54 9.66 -6.02 5.85
C ARG A 54 10.33 -7.27 6.38
N SER A 55 9.55 -8.09 7.09
CA SER A 55 9.97 -9.42 7.50
C SER A 55 8.76 -10.30 7.74
N GLU A 56 9.00 -11.60 7.86
CA GLU A 56 7.97 -12.58 8.23
C GLU A 56 7.32 -12.24 9.58
N LYS A 57 8.11 -11.74 10.55
CA LYS A 57 7.58 -11.29 11.84
C LYS A 57 6.57 -10.14 11.69
N HIS A 58 6.85 -9.16 10.81
CA HIS A 58 5.90 -8.08 10.55
C HIS A 58 4.65 -8.62 9.86
N ALA A 59 4.81 -9.52 8.88
CA ALA A 59 3.69 -10.16 8.19
C ALA A 59 2.76 -10.90 9.17
N GLU A 60 3.32 -11.71 10.07
CA GLU A 60 2.54 -12.46 11.04
C GLU A 60 1.86 -11.56 12.07
N MET A 61 2.52 -10.48 12.52
CA MET A 61 1.89 -9.50 13.42
C MET A 61 0.70 -8.80 12.75
N ILE A 62 0.84 -8.39 11.49
CA ILE A 62 -0.24 -7.75 10.72
C ILE A 62 -1.40 -8.73 10.53
N LYS A 63 -1.11 -9.98 10.15
CA LYS A 63 -2.14 -11.03 9.99
C LYS A 63 -2.84 -11.36 11.30
N ALA A 64 -2.11 -11.41 12.42
CA ALA A 64 -2.69 -11.65 13.74
C ALA A 64 -3.66 -10.53 14.13
N SER A 65 -3.22 -9.26 14.05
CA SER A 65 -4.10 -8.12 14.33
C SER A 65 -5.31 -8.06 13.40
N TYR A 66 -5.15 -8.44 12.12
CA TYR A 66 -6.28 -8.56 11.20
C TYR A 66 -7.29 -9.60 11.70
N ARG A 67 -6.84 -10.82 12.05
CA ARG A 67 -7.73 -11.88 12.58
C ARG A 67 -8.44 -11.44 13.87
N ASP A 68 -7.74 -10.77 14.78
CA ASP A 68 -8.31 -10.29 16.03
C ASP A 68 -9.45 -9.31 15.78
N VAL A 69 -9.24 -8.31 14.91
CA VAL A 69 -10.27 -7.33 14.56
C VAL A 69 -11.45 -7.98 13.84
N GLN A 70 -11.20 -8.97 12.98
CA GLN A 70 -12.28 -9.73 12.31
C GLN A 70 -13.14 -10.49 13.32
N ASN A 71 -12.53 -11.12 14.32
CA ASN A 71 -13.27 -11.80 15.39
C ASN A 71 -14.10 -10.82 16.22
N ASP A 72 -13.53 -9.65 16.55
CA ASP A 72 -14.24 -8.60 17.28
C ASP A 72 -15.47 -8.13 16.51
N TRP A 73 -15.34 -7.88 15.19
CA TRP A 73 -16.46 -7.48 14.34
C TRP A 73 -17.57 -8.53 14.31
N GLN A 74 -17.21 -9.80 14.17
CA GLN A 74 -18.16 -10.91 14.21
C GLN A 74 -18.88 -10.99 15.57
N SER A 75 -18.17 -10.78 16.68
CA SER A 75 -18.76 -10.76 18.02
C SER A 75 -19.79 -9.63 18.19
N MET A 76 -19.63 -8.54 17.45
CA MET A 76 -20.56 -7.41 17.40
C MET A 76 -21.72 -7.63 16.41
N GLY A 77 -21.77 -8.78 15.72
CA GLY A 77 -22.75 -9.08 14.68
C GLY A 77 -22.51 -8.33 13.36
N LEU A 78 -21.30 -7.79 13.16
CA LEU A 78 -20.91 -7.13 11.92
C LEU A 78 -20.34 -8.16 10.94
N ALA A 79 -20.49 -7.88 9.64
CA ALA A 79 -19.86 -8.68 8.59
C ALA A 79 -18.32 -8.55 8.69
N GLY A 80 -17.64 -9.69 8.59
CA GLY A 80 -16.20 -9.72 8.37
C GLY A 80 -15.85 -9.31 6.93
N ASP A 81 -14.56 -9.11 6.70
CA ASP A 81 -14.00 -8.85 5.38
C ASP A 81 -13.97 -10.14 4.55
N GLU A 82 -14.56 -10.10 3.35
CA GLU A 82 -14.60 -11.21 2.39
C GLU A 82 -13.45 -11.03 1.39
N ARG A 83 -12.51 -11.98 1.35
CA ARG A 83 -11.31 -11.91 0.50
C ARG A 83 -11.50 -12.54 -0.87
#